data_AF-A0A926BDX3-F1
#
_entry.id   AF-A0A926BDX3-F1
#
_cell.length_a   1.000
_cell.length_b   1.000
_cell.length_c   1.000
_cell.angle_alpha   90.00
_cell.angle_beta   90.00
_cell.angle_gamma   90.00
#
_symmetry.space_group_name_H-M   'P 1'
#
loop_
_entity.id
_entity.type
_entity.pdbx_description
1 polymer ?
#
loop_
_entity_poly.entity_id
_entity_poly.type
_entity_poly.pdbx_seq_one_letter_code
_entity_poly.pdbx_strand_id
1 'polypeptide(L)' 'MSRERFVVLANPGSNRVSFFNDALMRRGKKPAVVVPWLDFLRGEIRLDRLLQPGDYVRIESPGRDAAVEAAV' A
#
# COMPACT_ATOMS: atom_id res chain seq x y z
N MET A 1 19.32 -0.20 -13.85
CA MET A 1 18.16 -1.09 -13.62
C MET A 1 17.10 -0.29 -12.89
N SER A 2 15.92 -0.13 -13.48
CA SER A 2 14.80 0.55 -12.83
C SER A 2 14.43 -0.21 -11.55
N ARG A 3 14.35 0.50 -10.43
CA ARG A 3 14.05 -0.10 -9.13
C ARG A 3 12.54 -0.25 -9.02
N GLU A 4 11.98 -1.26 -9.68
CA GLU A 4 10.55 -1.58 -9.57
C GLU A 4 10.18 -1.78 -8.10
N ARG A 5 9.27 -0.95 -7.61
CA ARG A 5 8.76 -1.01 -6.24
C ARG A 5 7.25 -1.17 -6.29
N PHE A 6 6.74 -2.01 -5.40
CA PHE A 6 5.31 -2.18 -5.19
C PHE A 6 4.90 -1.29 -4.03
N VAL A 7 3.86 -0.49 -4.24
CA VAL A 7 3.22 0.36 -3.24
C VAL A 7 1.79 -0.10 -3.07
N VAL A 8 1.36 -0.33 -1.83
CA VAL A 8 0.03 -0.84 -1.52
C VAL A 8 -0.69 0.15 -0.62
N LEU A 9 -1.79 0.73 -1.11
CA LEU A 9 -2.72 1.51 -0.29
C LEU A 9 -3.70 0.55 0.38
N ALA A 10 -3.57 0.35 1.69
CA ALA A 10 -4.31 -0.65 2.45
C ALA A 10 -4.33 -0.33 3.95
N ASN A 11 -5.19 -1.01 4.71
CA ASN A 11 -5.08 -0.99 6.16
C ASN A 11 -3.87 -1.83 6.61
N PRO A 12 -3.02 -1.28 7.50
CA PRO A 12 -1.96 -2.04 8.13
C PRO A 12 -2.48 -3.32 8.78
N GLY A 13 -1.74 -4.42 8.66
CA GLY A 13 -2.13 -5.71 9.24
C GLY A 13 -3.18 -6.50 8.45
N SER A 14 -3.64 -6.03 7.29
CA SER A 14 -4.50 -6.83 6.41
C SER A 14 -3.80 -8.11 5.93
N ASN A 15 -4.47 -9.26 6.04
CA ASN A 15 -3.99 -10.54 5.47
C ASN A 15 -3.65 -10.43 3.98
N ARG A 16 -4.34 -9.55 3.24
CA ARG A 16 -4.07 -9.33 1.81
C ARG A 16 -2.69 -8.72 1.59
N VAL A 17 -2.25 -7.81 2.46
CA VAL A 17 -0.89 -7.25 2.45
C VAL A 17 0.14 -8.32 2.79
N SER A 18 -0.11 -9.14 3.82
CA SER A 18 0.78 -10.23 4.21
C SER A 18 0.96 -11.25 3.08
N PHE A 19 -0.12 -11.75 2.49
CA PHE A 19 -0.06 -12.70 1.37
C PHE A 19 0.61 -12.11 0.13
N PHE A 20 0.41 -10.82 -0.12
CA PHE A 20 1.08 -10.15 -1.22
C PHE A 20 2.59 -10.02 -0.99
N ASN A 21 3.01 -9.66 0.23
CA ASN A 21 4.43 -9.63 0.60
C ASN A 21 5.07 -11.02 0.51
N ASP A 22 4.37 -12.08 0.94
CA ASP A 22 4.83 -13.46 0.76
C ASP A 22 5.05 -13.82 -0.71
N ALA A 23 4.13 -13.41 -1.58
CA ALA A 23 4.26 -13.62 -3.03
C ALA A 23 5.45 -12.85 -3.62
N LEU A 24 5.69 -11.61 -3.18
CA LEU A 24 6.86 -10.82 -3.59
C LEU A 24 8.16 -11.49 -3.15
N MET A 25 8.24 -11.94 -1.89
CA MET A 25 9.41 -12.63 -1.35
C MET A 25 9.72 -13.92 -2.12
N ARG A 26 8.70 -14.75 -2.42
CA ARG A 26 8.86 -15.97 -3.25
C ARG A 26 9.38 -15.69 -4.67
N ARG A 27 9.24 -14.46 -5.15
CA ARG A 27 9.75 -13.99 -6.45
C ARG A 27 11.08 -13.23 -6.33
N GLY A 28 11.74 -13.24 -5.16
CA GLY A 28 12.98 -12.51 -4.91
C GLY A 28 12.83 -10.99 -4.93
N LYS A 29 11.59 -10.48 -4.78
CA LYS A 29 11.31 -9.04 -4.74
C LYS A 29 11.27 -8.54 -3.30
N LYS A 30 11.45 -7.23 -3.14
CA LYS A 30 11.32 -6.57 -1.84
C LYS A 30 9.85 -6.54 -1.39
N PRO A 31 9.56 -6.55 -0.07
CA PRO A 31 8.22 -6.27 0.44
C PRO A 31 7.69 -4.95 -0.09
N ALA A 32 6.37 -4.87 -0.24
CA ALA A 32 5.72 -3.66 -0.70
C ALA A 32 5.82 -2.54 0.36
N VAL A 33 5.87 -1.30 -0.11
CA VAL A 33 5.65 -0.13 0.75
C VAL A 33 4.16 -0.01 1.01
N VAL A 34 3.76 -0.10 2.27
CA VAL A 34 2.36 0.04 2.67
C VAL A 34 2.07 1.50 2.97
N VAL A 35 1.04 2.05 2.33
CA VAL A 35 0.44 3.34 2.63
C VAL A 35 -0.84 3.07 3.41
N PRO A 36 -0.92 3.46 4.69
CA PRO A 36 -2.15 3.33 5.46
C PRO A 36 -3.27 4.18 4.87
N TRP A 37 -4.48 3.63 4.80
CA TRP A 37 -5.66 4.38 4.36
C TRP A 37 -5.88 5.65 5.18
N LEU A 38 -5.71 5.59 6.50
CA LEU A 38 -5.89 6.75 7.37
C LEU A 38 -4.92 7.89 7.05
N ASP A 39 -3.63 7.59 6.94
CA ASP A 39 -2.59 8.57 6.64
C ASP A 39 -2.82 9.20 5.25
N PHE A 40 -3.30 8.40 4.28
CA PHE A 40 -3.67 8.89 2.97
C PHE A 40 -4.90 9.82 3.00
N LEU A 41 -5.99 9.40 3.65
CA LEU A 41 -7.23 10.19 3.74
C LEU A 41 -7.04 11.49 4.54
N ARG A 42 -6.17 11.47 5.55
CA ARG A 42 -5.78 12.68 6.31
C ARG A 42 -4.83 13.60 5.55
N GLY A 43 -4.32 13.18 4.39
CA GLY A 43 -3.36 13.93 3.59
C GLY A 43 -1.95 13.95 4.18
N GLU A 44 -1.68 13.15 5.21
CA GLU A 44 -0.35 12.99 5.82
C GLU A 44 0.61 12.31 4.84
N ILE A 45 0.09 11.35 4.06
CA ILE A 45 0.79 10.76 2.92
C ILE A 45 0.06 11.11 1.64
N ARG A 46 0.78 11.71 0.69
CA ARG A 46 0.25 11.98 -0.64
C ARG A 46 0.92 11.11 -1.69
N LEU A 47 0.12 10.40 -2.49
CA LEU A 47 0.61 9.48 -3.50
C LEU A 47 1.43 10.19 -4.60
N ASP A 48 1.04 11.41 -4.98
CA ASP A 48 1.77 12.22 -5.97
C ASP A 48 3.21 12.57 -5.53
N ARG A 49 3.46 12.61 -4.23
CA ARG A 49 4.80 12.85 -3.66
C ARG A 49 5.57 11.56 -3.39
N LEU A 50 4.86 10.46 -3.10
CA LEU A 50 5.46 9.18 -2.74
C LEU A 50 5.89 8.37 -3.98
N LEU A 51 5.07 8.39 -5.03
CA LEU A 51 5.23 7.54 -6.20
C LEU A 51 6.29 8.08 -7.16
N GLN A 52 7.01 7.16 -7.78
CA GLN A 52 8.01 7.45 -8.81
C GLN A 52 7.67 6.69 -10.11
N PRO A 53 8.11 7.18 -11.29
CA PRO A 53 7.98 6.44 -12.53
C PRO A 53 8.55 5.02 -12.41
N GLY A 54 7.74 4.01 -12.76
CA GLY A 54 8.08 2.60 -12.62
C GLY A 54 7.62 1.94 -11.32
N ASP A 55 6.98 2.66 -10.41
CA ASP A 55 6.25 2.07 -9.30
C ASP A 55 4.97 1.36 -9.78
N TYR A 56 4.65 0.25 -9.14
CA TYR A 56 3.36 -0.43 -9.28
C TYR A 56 2.50 -0.14 -8.06
N VAL A 57 1.29 0.36 -8.28
CA VAL A 57 0.34 0.69 -7.21
C VAL A 57 -0.75 -0.37 -7.16
N ARG A 58 -0.96 -0.92 -5.97
CA ARG A 58 -2.07 -1.81 -5.65
C ARG A 58 -2.97 -1.12 -4.63
N ILE A 59 -4.23 -0.90 -4.98
CA ILE A 59 -5.21 -0.29 -4.08
C ILE A 59 -6.09 -1.42 -3.52
N GLU A 60 -6.08 -1.58 -2.21
CA GLU A 60 -6.93 -2.51 -1.49
C GLU A 60 -8.20 -1.80 -1.02
N SER A 61 -9.31 -2.54 -1.00
CA SER A 61 -10.52 -2.03 -0.36
C SER A 61 -10.22 -1.68 1.11
N PRO A 62 -10.73 -0.53 1.62
CA PRO A 62 -10.55 -0.13 3.02
C PRO A 62 -11.18 -1.13 4.02
N GLY A 63 -12.04 -2.04 3.56
CA GLY A 63 -12.67 -3.04 4.43
C GLY A 63 -13.72 -2.42 5.35
N ARG A 64 -14.02 -3.10 6.47
CA ARG A 64 -14.88 -2.59 7.55
C ARG A 64 -14.01 -2.04 8.67
N ASP A 65 -13.34 -0.93 8.39
CA ASP A 65 -12.53 -0.22 9.37
C ASP A 65 -13.24 1.09 9.70
N ALA A 66 -13.79 1.19 10.91
CA ALA A 66 -14.61 2.32 11.33
C ALA A 66 -13.85 3.65 11.28
N ALA A 67 -12.54 3.65 11.54
CA ALA A 67 -11.74 4.87 11.49
C ALA A 67 -11.53 5.32 10.04
N VAL A 68 -11.33 4.37 9.12
CA VAL A 68 -11.22 4.67 7.68
C VAL A 68 -12.56 5.12 7.11
N GLU A 69 -13.66 4.45 7.45
CA GLU A 69 -15.01 4.84 7.02
C GLU A 69 -15.37 6.27 7.47
N ALA A 70 -14.99 6.65 8.70
CA ALA A 70 -15.23 7.99 9.23
C ALA A 70 -14.35 9.10 8.59
N ALA A 71 -13.33 8.73 7.81
CA ALA A 71 -12.38 9.66 7.20
C ALA A 71 -12.63 9.89 5.69
N VAL A 72 -13.68 9.30 5.12
CA VAL A 72 -14.09 9.46 3.71
C VAL A 72 -15.06 10.63 3.53
#